data_AF-A0A523ZML2-F1
#
_entry.id   AF-A0A523ZML2-F1
#
_cell.length_a   1.000
_cell.length_b   1.000
_cell.length_c   1.000
_cell.angle_alpha   90.00
_cell.angle_beta   90.00
_cell.angle_gamma   90.00
#
_symmetry.space_group_name_H-M   'P 1'
#
loop_
_entity.id
_entity.type
_entity.pdbx_description
1 polymer ?
#
loop_
_entity_poly.entity_id
_entity_poly.type
_entity_poly.pdbx_seq_one_letter_code
_entity_poly.pdbx_strand_id
1 'polypeptide(L)'
;LIFDATNLIEHQREHLYHIADSVGARLIIVRVEAPPELVRQRLQDRLSRLDPEDKSEADWRVYRRMSAAAQRIQRNHFAVDTSSDITPVIDKIAREVNR
;
A
#
# COMPACT_ATOMS: atom_id res chain seq x y z
N LEU A 1 -9.64 12.44 -1.05
CA LEU A 1 -8.18 12.49 -1.26
C LEU A 1 -7.62 11.09 -1.02
N ILE A 2 -6.71 10.61 -1.86
CA ILE A 2 -6.07 9.30 -1.70
C ILE A 2 -4.57 9.54 -1.61
N PHE A 3 -3.92 8.95 -0.61
CA PHE A 3 -2.48 8.90 -0.50
C PHE A 3 -2.02 7.48 -0.79
N ASP A 4 -1.22 7.31 -1.83
CA ASP A 4 -0.50 6.07 -2.10
C ASP A 4 0.99 6.29 -1.77
N ALA A 5 1.51 5.49 -0.86
CA ALA A 5 2.87 5.60 -0.37
C ALA A 5 3.30 4.30 0.29
N THR A 6 4.60 4.00 0.21
CA THR A 6 5.17 2.88 0.96
C THR A 6 5.42 3.27 2.42
N ASN A 7 4.35 3.28 3.21
CA ASN A 7 4.36 3.66 4.63
C ASN A 7 4.77 2.50 5.55
N LEU A 8 6.07 2.25 5.69
CA LEU A 8 6.60 1.09 6.41
C LEU A 8 6.60 1.24 7.95
N ILE A 9 6.87 2.44 8.46
CA ILE A 9 7.12 2.71 9.88
C ILE A 9 5.87 3.30 10.56
N GLU A 10 5.48 2.81 11.74
CA GLU A 10 4.27 3.26 12.45
C GLU A 10 4.34 4.74 12.81
N HIS A 11 5.45 5.20 13.39
CA HIS A 11 5.65 6.62 13.72
C HIS A 11 5.49 7.55 12.50
N GLN A 12 5.83 7.09 11.29
CA GLN A 12 5.60 7.88 10.07
C GLN A 12 4.11 7.92 9.70
N ARG A 13 3.36 6.84 9.95
CA ARG A 13 1.91 6.79 9.75
C ARG A 13 1.16 7.64 10.76
N GLU A 14 1.65 7.73 12.00
CA GLU A 14 1.06 8.55 13.07
C GLU A 14 0.89 10.02 12.65
N HIS A 15 1.79 10.57 11.84
CA HIS A 15 1.62 11.91 11.29
C HIS A 15 0.33 12.06 10.47
N LEU A 16 0.02 11.11 9.59
CA LEU A 16 -1.23 11.13 8.81
C LEU A 16 -2.45 10.91 9.70
N TYR A 17 -2.31 10.10 10.75
CA TYR A 17 -3.37 9.88 11.74
C TYR A 17 -3.71 11.19 12.46
N HIS A 18 -2.70 11.89 12.97
CA HIS A 18 -2.87 13.17 13.64
C HIS A 18 -3.43 14.26 12.73
N ILE A 19 -3.02 14.31 11.47
CA ILE A 19 -3.59 15.26 10.50
C ILE A 19 -5.09 14.98 10.33
N ALA A 20 -5.47 13.72 10.09
CA ALA A 20 -6.88 13.37 9.94
C ALA A 20 -7.70 13.68 11.21
N ASP A 21 -7.18 13.29 12.38
CA ASP A 21 -7.83 13.52 13.67
C ASP A 21 -7.99 15.04 13.96
N SER A 22 -6.98 15.86 13.64
CA SER A 22 -6.99 17.32 13.92
C SER A 22 -7.93 18.13 13.04
N VAL A 23 -8.15 17.71 11.80
CA VAL A 23 -9.11 18.36 10.88
C VAL A 23 -10.49 17.70 10.90
N GLY A 24 -10.69 16.66 11.72
CA GLY A 24 -11.92 15.89 11.77
C GLY A 24 -12.21 15.10 10.50
N ALA A 25 -11.19 14.81 9.69
CA ALA A 25 -11.35 14.01 8.48
C ALA A 25 -11.44 12.53 8.82
N ARG A 26 -12.35 11.83 8.13
CA ARG A 26 -12.40 10.37 8.20
C ARG A 26 -11.19 9.76 7.51
N LEU A 27 -10.45 8.92 8.24
CA LEU A 27 -9.32 8.18 7.73
C LEU A 27 -9.68 6.71 7.47
N ILE A 28 -9.51 6.26 6.23
CA ILE A 28 -9.64 4.85 5.84
C ILE A 28 -8.25 4.34 5.47
N ILE A 29 -7.77 3.31 6.18
CA ILE A 29 -6.45 2.72 5.95
C ILE A 29 -6.60 1.46 5.11
N VAL A 30 -5.80 1.35 4.05
CA VAL A 30 -5.75 0.19 3.16
C VAL A 30 -4.31 -0.31 3.09
N ARG A 31 -4.09 -1.58 3.46
CA ARG A 31 -2.82 -2.28 3.30
C ARG A 31 -2.90 -3.12 2.04
N VAL A 32 -2.04 -2.84 1.07
CA VAL A 32 -1.95 -3.59 -0.18
C VAL A 32 -0.76 -4.55 -0.08
N GLU A 33 -1.00 -5.83 -0.35
CA GLU A 33 0.00 -6.88 -0.25
C GLU A 33 -0.08 -7.88 -1.41
N ALA A 34 0.98 -8.68 -1.54
CA ALA A 34 1.08 -9.81 -2.46
C ALA A 34 2.13 -10.79 -1.92
N PRO A 35 2.06 -12.08 -2.28
CA PRO A 35 3.11 -13.05 -2.02
C PRO A 35 4.48 -12.57 -2.55
N PRO A 36 5.59 -12.77 -1.82
CA PRO A 36 6.92 -12.29 -2.22
C PRO A 36 7.35 -12.75 -3.61
N GLU A 37 6.97 -13.97 -4.00
CA GLU A 37 7.28 -14.55 -5.32
C GLU A 37 6.59 -13.78 -6.44
N LEU A 38 5.33 -13.39 -6.22
CA LEU A 38 4.56 -12.59 -7.17
C LEU A 38 5.10 -11.16 -7.26
N VAL A 39 5.52 -10.57 -6.14
CA VAL A 39 6.18 -9.25 -6.15
C VAL A 39 7.49 -9.32 -6.95
N ARG A 40 8.32 -10.35 -6.73
CA ARG A 40 9.56 -10.55 -7.47
C ARG A 40 9.32 -10.65 -8.97
N GLN A 41 8.34 -11.45 -9.38
CA GLN A 41 7.95 -11.58 -10.77
C GLN A 41 7.51 -10.22 -11.36
N ARG A 42 6.62 -9.50 -10.66
CA ARG A 42 6.15 -8.17 -11.11
C ARG A 42 7.28 -7.16 -11.24
N LEU A 43 8.27 -7.17 -10.34
CA LEU A 43 9.44 -6.30 -10.44
C LEU A 43 10.34 -6.68 -11.64
N GLN A 44 10.47 -7.97 -11.96
CA GLN A 44 11.21 -8.42 -13.15
C GLN A 44 10.49 -8.06 -14.44
N ASP A 45 9.17 -8.27 -14.49
CA ASP A 45 8.32 -7.90 -15.63
C ASP A 45 8.31 -6.39 -15.87
N ARG A 46 8.45 -5.61 -14.79
CA ARG A 46 8.55 -4.15 -14.87
C ARG A 46 9.85 -3.71 -15.53
N LEU A 47 10.98 -4.31 -15.18
CA LEU A 47 12.28 -4.03 -15.81
C LEU A 47 12.34 -4.42 -17.29
N SER A 48 11.54 -5.42 -17.71
CA SER A 48 11.49 -5.84 -19.11
C SER A 48 10.55 -4.98 -19.96
N ARG A 49 9.66 -4.21 -19.33
CA ARG A 49 8.77 -3.26 -20.00
C ARG A 49 9.43 -1.89 -20.04
N LEU A 50 9.57 -1.34 -21.25
CA LEU A 50 9.87 0.08 -21.44
C LEU A 50 8.57 0.86 -21.28
N ASP A 51 8.08 0.99 -20.04
CA ASP A 51 7.05 1.97 -19.73
C ASP A 51 7.75 3.31 -19.45
N PRO A 52 7.65 4.30 -20.36
CA PRO A 52 8.34 5.59 -20.19
C PRO A 52 7.81 6.40 -19.00
N GLU A 53 6.63 6.08 -18.46
CA GLU A 53 6.09 6.71 -17.26
C GLU A 53 6.55 6.03 -15.96
N ASP A 54 7.17 4.85 -16.05
CA ASP A 54 7.73 4.18 -14.88
C ASP A 54 9.08 4.78 -14.49
N LYS A 55 9.05 5.59 -13.43
CA LYS A 55 10.22 6.25 -12.85
C LYS A 55 10.80 5.48 -11.65
N SER A 56 10.28 4.29 -11.36
CA SER A 56 10.63 3.53 -10.16
C SER A 56 11.83 2.61 -10.39
N GLU A 57 12.98 2.98 -9.83
CA GLU A 57 14.19 2.14 -9.85
C GLU A 57 14.17 1.00 -8.80
N ALA A 58 13.04 0.77 -8.11
CA ALA A 58 12.97 -0.25 -7.07
C ALA A 58 13.19 -1.66 -7.65
N ASP A 59 14.21 -2.35 -7.19
CA ASP A 59 14.53 -3.72 -7.55
C ASP A 59 14.16 -4.70 -6.42
N TRP A 60 14.41 -6.00 -6.63
CA TRP A 60 14.18 -7.02 -5.61
C TRP A 60 14.96 -6.76 -4.30
N ARG A 61 16.15 -6.15 -4.38
CA ARG A 61 16.96 -5.81 -3.20
C ARG A 61 16.31 -4.68 -2.40
N VAL A 62 15.76 -3.67 -3.08
CA VAL A 62 14.98 -2.59 -2.46
C VAL A 62 13.74 -3.17 -1.78
N TYR A 63 12.98 -4.04 -2.45
CA TYR A 63 11.82 -4.71 -1.84
C TYR A 63 12.20 -5.48 -0.57
N ARG A 64 13.25 -6.32 -0.61
CA ARG A 64 13.67 -7.09 0.58
C ARG A 64 14.04 -6.19 1.75
N ARG A 65 14.78 -5.10 1.49
CA ARG A 65 15.14 -4.11 2.51
C ARG A 65 13.90 -3.46 3.13
N MET A 66 12.92 -3.10 2.30
CA MET A 66 11.68 -2.45 2.73
C MET A 66 10.77 -3.40 3.52
N SER A 67 10.61 -4.63 3.03
CA SER A 67 9.83 -5.68 3.69
C SER A 67 10.37 -5.98 5.10
N ALA A 68 11.70 -6.06 5.25
CA ALA A 68 12.34 -6.25 6.57
C ALA A 68 12.10 -5.09 7.56
N ALA A 69 11.85 -3.87 7.06
CA ALA A 69 11.59 -2.70 7.88
C ALA A 69 10.09 -2.47 8.15
N ALA A 70 9.20 -3.24 7.53
CA ALA A 70 7.76 -3.03 7.64
C ALA A 70 7.25 -3.34 9.06
N GLN A 71 6.68 -2.33 9.71
CA GLN A 71 6.05 -2.45 11.02
C GLN A 71 4.55 -2.66 10.88
N ARG A 72 3.97 -3.51 11.74
CA ARG A 72 2.54 -3.79 11.79
C ARG A 72 1.70 -2.51 11.99
N ILE A 73 0.65 -2.36 11.17
CA ILE A 73 -0.35 -1.30 11.33
C ILE A 73 -1.20 -1.61 12.57
N GLN A 74 -1.29 -0.66 13.50
CA GLN A 74 -2.02 -0.84 14.77
C GLN A 74 -3.51 -0.48 14.67
N ARG A 75 -3.88 0.46 13.79
CA ARG A 75 -5.28 0.85 13.55
C ARG A 75 -6.02 -0.16 12.66
N ASN A 76 -7.36 -0.13 12.73
CA ASN A 76 -8.21 -0.90 11.82
C ASN A 76 -7.92 -0.51 10.37
N HIS A 77 -7.78 -1.51 9.51
CA HIS A 77 -7.46 -1.34 8.10
C HIS A 77 -8.07 -2.44 7.26
N PHE A 78 -8.29 -2.15 5.99
CA PHE A 78 -8.57 -3.16 4.99
C PHE A 78 -7.25 -3.79 4.54
N ALA A 79 -7.21 -5.12 4.41
CA ALA A 79 -6.13 -5.83 3.76
C ALA A 79 -6.57 -6.21 2.35
N VAL A 80 -5.74 -5.86 1.36
CA VAL A 80 -5.97 -6.13 -0.06
C VAL A 80 -4.82 -7.00 -0.56
N ASP A 81 -5.07 -8.29 -0.66
CA ASP A 81 -4.14 -9.21 -1.33
C ASP A 81 -4.38 -9.16 -2.84
N THR A 82 -3.39 -8.66 -3.57
CA THR A 82 -3.42 -8.50 -5.02
C THR A 82 -3.02 -9.76 -5.79
N SER A 83 -2.88 -10.90 -5.11
CA SER A 83 -2.70 -12.21 -5.75
C SER A 83 -3.99 -12.80 -6.32
N SER A 84 -5.15 -12.31 -5.86
CA SER A 84 -6.48 -12.74 -6.28
C SER A 84 -7.34 -11.57 -6.73
N ASP A 85 -8.59 -11.83 -7.12
CA ASP A 85 -9.56 -10.78 -7.42
C ASP A 85 -9.79 -9.87 -6.18
N ILE A 86 -9.50 -8.58 -6.35
CA ILE A 86 -9.61 -7.57 -5.30
C ILE A 86 -10.97 -6.86 -5.29
N THR A 87 -11.81 -7.08 -6.31
CA THR A 87 -13.11 -6.40 -6.49
C THR A 87 -13.96 -6.41 -5.22
N PRO A 88 -14.12 -7.54 -4.49
CA PRO A 88 -14.94 -7.56 -3.28
C PRO A 88 -14.44 -6.66 -2.16
N VAL A 89 -13.13 -6.43 -2.07
CA VAL A 89 -12.53 -5.55 -1.05
C VAL A 89 -12.64 -4.09 -1.49
N ILE A 90 -12.45 -3.81 -2.78
CA ILE A 90 -12.66 -2.47 -3.36
C ILE A 90 -14.11 -2.02 -3.15
N ASP A 91 -15.10 -2.90 -3.38
CA ASP A 91 -16.51 -2.60 -3.13
C ASP A 91 -16.83 -2.31 -1.66
N LYS A 92 -16.11 -2.94 -0.72
CA LYS A 92 -16.23 -2.63 0.72
C LYS A 92 -15.65 -1.26 1.03
N ILE A 93 -14.47 -0.94 0.49
CA ILE A 93 -13.82 0.37 0.67
C ILE A 93 -14.67 1.48 0.06
N ALA A 94 -15.20 1.29 -1.16
CA ALA A 94 -16.07 2.27 -1.82
C ALA A 94 -17.35 2.54 -1.03
N ARG A 95 -17.97 1.50 -0.46
CA ARG A 95 -19.11 1.67 0.46
C ARG A 95 -18.73 2.41 1.73
N GLU A 96 -17.54 2.15 2.27
CA GLU A 96 -17.04 2.84 3.46
C GLU A 96 -16.79 4.33 3.18
N VAL A 97 -16.23 4.66 2.01
CA VAL A 97 -16.00 6.06 1.57
C VAL A 97 -17.31 6.84 1.42
N ASN A 98 -18.39 6.20 0.95
CA ASN A 98 -19.69 6.85 0.70
C ASN A 98 -20.62 6.93 1.92
N ARG A 99 -20.22 6.40 3.07
CA ARG A 99 -20.95 6.57 4.35
C ARG A 99 -20.72 7.94 4.95
#